data_AF-A0A819FIY6-F1
#
_entry.id   AF-A0A819FIY6-F1
#
_cell.length_a   1.000
_cell.length_b   1.000
_cell.length_c   1.000
_cell.angle_alpha   90.00
_cell.angle_beta   90.00
_cell.angle_gamma   90.00
#
_symmetry.space_group_name_H-M   'P 1'
#
loop_
_entity.id
_entity.type
_entity.pdbx_description
1 polymer ?
#
loop_
_entity_poly.entity_id
_entity_poly.type
_entity_poly.pdbx_seq_one_letter_code
_entity_poly.pdbx_strand_id
1 'polypeptide(L)'
;MRLDFDSTIVKIIHMVFAFSTNCYTVNYDPYMSTDALLKGTFRLLGSQNVYTEMLWKYMVYRYGYDETIRRFAALIKQILDLIVLSADIYMDNRYHQILVDDFVEEAKTALILNEKESVPLWGKDNYFAY
;
A
#
# COMPACT_ATOMS: atom_id res chain seq x y z
N MET A 1 13.30 26.18 -7.46
CA MET A 1 12.02 26.51 -6.80
C MET A 1 12.01 25.77 -5.46
N ARG A 2 12.56 26.38 -4.40
CA ARG A 2 12.48 25.81 -3.05
C ARG A 2 11.00 25.91 -2.65
N LEU A 3 10.35 24.79 -2.40
CA LEU A 3 9.08 24.77 -1.70
C LEU A 3 9.33 25.46 -0.35
N ASP A 4 8.93 26.71 -0.20
CA ASP A 4 8.60 27.23 1.12
C ASP A 4 7.53 26.27 1.65
N PHE A 5 7.97 25.37 2.53
CA PHE A 5 7.13 24.33 3.11
C PHE A 5 6.14 25.02 4.04
N ASP A 6 5.05 25.49 3.45
CA ASP A 6 3.93 26.00 4.21
C ASP A 6 3.29 24.83 4.95
N SER A 7 3.63 24.73 6.23
CA SER A 7 3.12 23.71 7.14
C SER A 7 1.59 23.63 7.10
N THR A 8 0.90 24.75 6.81
CA THR A 8 -0.56 24.80 6.68
C THR A 8 -1.04 23.99 5.49
N ILE A 9 -0.42 24.18 4.32
CA ILE A 9 -0.75 23.45 3.09
C ILE A 9 -0.51 21.96 3.29
N VAL A 10 0.61 21.60 3.91
CA VAL A 10 0.93 20.19 4.22
C VAL A 10 -0.12 19.57 5.13
N LYS A 11 -0.51 20.25 6.21
CA LYS A 11 -1.54 19.76 7.15
C LYS A 11 -2.89 19.55 6.45
N ILE A 12 -3.31 20.49 5.61
CA ILE A 12 -4.60 20.39 4.91
C ILE A 12 -4.55 19.25 3.88
N ILE A 13 -3.44 19.09 3.16
CA ILE A 13 -3.26 17.98 2.21
C ILE A 13 -3.30 16.62 2.90
N HIS A 14 -2.71 16.50 4.09
CA HIS A 14 -2.81 15.27 4.88
C HIS A 14 -4.25 14.94 5.23
N MET A 15 -5.08 15.94 5.55
CA MET A 15 -6.51 15.73 5.75
C MET A 15 -7.21 15.31 4.45
N VAL A 16 -6.93 15.96 3.31
CA VAL A 16 -7.46 15.56 2.00
C VAL A 16 -7.14 14.10 1.69
N PHE A 17 -5.94 13.65 2.04
CA PHE A 17 -5.53 12.26 1.87
C PHE A 17 -6.20 11.29 2.85
N ALA A 18 -6.32 11.65 4.12
CA ALA A 18 -6.96 10.84 5.14
C ALA A 18 -8.43 10.50 4.79
N PHE A 19 -9.10 11.41 4.08
CA PHE A 19 -10.47 11.21 3.59
C PHE A 19 -10.53 10.73 2.13
N SER A 20 -9.40 10.48 1.48
CA SER A 20 -9.38 9.93 0.12
C SER A 20 -9.67 8.43 0.14
N THR A 21 -10.55 7.99 -0.75
CA THR A 21 -10.98 6.59 -0.87
C THR A 21 -9.80 5.63 -1.15
N ASN A 22 -8.66 6.15 -1.60
CA ASN A 22 -7.42 5.39 -1.85
C ASN A 22 -6.65 5.02 -0.57
N CYS A 23 -7.12 5.37 0.63
CA CYS A 23 -6.57 4.81 1.87
C CYS A 23 -7.14 3.41 2.21
N TYR A 24 -8.08 2.88 1.41
CA TYR A 24 -8.48 1.47 1.45
C TYR A 24 -7.42 0.51 0.87
N THR A 25 -6.27 1.01 0.40
CA THR A 25 -5.14 0.21 -0.11
C THR A 25 -4.53 -0.73 0.95
N VAL A 26 -5.01 -0.68 2.20
CA VAL A 26 -4.62 -1.58 3.30
C VAL A 26 -5.87 -2.28 3.85
N ASN A 27 -6.64 -2.95 2.99
CA ASN A 27 -7.78 -3.76 3.44
C ASN A 27 -7.38 -5.25 3.42
N TYR A 28 -6.93 -5.75 4.57
CA TYR A 28 -6.48 -7.14 4.76
C TYR A 28 -7.62 -8.13 5.10
N ASP A 29 -8.87 -7.67 5.21
CA ASP A 29 -9.99 -8.52 5.63
C ASP A 29 -10.89 -8.93 4.44
N PRO A 30 -10.93 -10.23 4.06
CA PRO A 30 -11.79 -10.74 2.99
C PRO A 30 -13.29 -10.80 3.34
N TYR A 31 -13.70 -10.52 4.59
CA TYR A 31 -15.09 -10.64 5.05
C TYR A 31 -15.81 -9.32 5.33
N MET A 32 -15.14 -8.18 5.14
CA MET A 32 -15.77 -6.87 5.38
C MET A 32 -16.80 -6.58 4.28
N SER A 33 -18.05 -6.32 4.69
CA SER A 33 -19.17 -6.15 3.75
C SER A 33 -18.86 -5.08 2.69
N THR A 34 -19.12 -5.42 1.44
CA THR A 34 -18.91 -4.62 0.22
C THR A 34 -19.80 -3.37 0.12
N ASP A 35 -20.49 -3.00 1.19
CA ASP A 35 -21.45 -1.90 1.25
C ASP A 35 -20.84 -0.60 1.81
N ALA A 36 -19.51 -0.45 1.70
CA ALA A 36 -18.80 0.79 2.05
C ALA A 36 -19.28 1.99 1.22
N LEU A 37 -19.74 1.72 -0.01
CA LEU A 37 -20.22 2.68 -1.00
C LEU A 37 -21.47 3.45 -0.53
N LEU A 38 -22.39 2.83 0.22
CA LEU A 38 -23.68 3.42 0.57
C LEU A 38 -23.67 4.27 1.85
N LYS A 39 -22.76 4.01 2.80
CA LYS A 39 -22.73 4.71 4.11
C LYS A 39 -21.41 5.39 4.48
N GLY A 40 -20.27 4.87 4.01
CA GLY A 40 -18.94 5.40 4.33
C GLY A 40 -18.41 6.37 3.28
N THR A 41 -18.43 5.95 2.02
CA THR A 41 -17.77 6.66 0.91
C THR A 41 -18.36 8.04 0.64
N PHE A 42 -19.68 8.22 0.74
CA PHE A 42 -20.29 9.54 0.53
C PHE A 42 -19.88 10.57 1.60
N ARG A 43 -19.77 10.15 2.86
CA ARG A 43 -19.32 11.03 3.96
C ARG A 43 -17.82 11.30 3.89
N LEU A 44 -17.03 10.31 3.45
CA LEU A 44 -15.60 10.44 3.20
C LEU A 44 -15.32 11.45 2.08
N LEU A 45 -15.98 11.30 0.93
CA LEU A 45 -15.86 12.22 -0.21
C LEU A 45 -16.36 13.63 0.15
N GLY A 46 -17.45 13.74 0.91
CA GLY A 46 -17.93 15.03 1.40
C GLY A 46 -16.89 15.73 2.29
N SER A 47 -16.27 14.98 3.21
CA SER A 47 -15.21 15.51 4.08
C SER A 47 -13.97 15.90 3.28
N GLN A 48 -13.56 15.08 2.33
CA GLN A 48 -12.45 15.37 1.41
C GLN A 48 -12.70 16.67 0.63
N ASN A 49 -13.92 16.86 0.13
CA ASN A 49 -14.28 18.04 -0.65
C ASN A 49 -14.19 19.33 0.20
N VAL A 50 -14.61 19.27 1.46
CA VAL A 50 -14.48 20.40 2.40
C VAL A 50 -13.01 20.78 2.61
N TYR A 51 -12.12 19.80 2.82
CA TYR A 51 -10.69 20.08 2.99
C TYR A 51 -10.03 20.57 1.68
N THR A 52 -10.49 20.06 0.54
CA THR A 52 -10.01 20.51 -0.78
C THR A 52 -10.44 21.95 -1.06
N GLU A 53 -11.67 22.32 -0.71
CA GLU A 53 -12.15 23.69 -0.84
C GLU A 53 -11.42 24.64 0.13
N MET A 54 -11.14 24.19 1.35
CA MET A 54 -10.32 24.94 2.31
C MET A 54 -8.90 25.17 1.79
N LEU A 55 -8.28 24.13 1.21
CA LEU A 55 -6.96 24.23 0.58
C LEU A 55 -6.97 25.25 -0.55
N TRP A 56 -7.96 25.16 -1.45
CA TRP A 56 -8.12 26.08 -2.56
C TRP A 56 -8.24 27.52 -2.09
N LYS A 57 -9.17 27.81 -1.17
CA LYS A 57 -9.39 29.16 -0.62
C LYS A 57 -8.14 29.70 0.05
N TYR A 58 -7.42 28.87 0.80
CA TYR A 58 -6.17 29.25 1.45
C TYR A 58 -5.08 29.60 0.43
N MET A 59 -4.93 28.79 -0.62
CA MET A 59 -3.94 29.07 -1.67
C MET A 59 -4.28 30.35 -2.45
N VAL A 60 -5.55 30.56 -2.80
CA VAL A 60 -6.01 31.80 -3.47
C VAL A 60 -5.71 33.02 -2.60
N TYR A 61 -5.98 32.94 -1.30
CA TYR A 61 -5.68 34.03 -0.36
C TYR A 61 -4.18 34.33 -0.29
N ARG A 62 -3.32 33.31 -0.31
CA ARG A 62 -1.88 33.45 -0.09
C ARG A 62 -1.09 33.82 -1.35
N TYR A 63 -1.44 33.25 -2.51
CA TYR A 63 -0.65 33.35 -3.74
C TYR A 63 -1.35 34.13 -4.86
N GLY A 64 -2.64 34.44 -4.70
CA GLY A 64 -3.47 34.98 -5.79
C GLY A 64 -3.92 33.88 -6.77
N TYR A 65 -4.86 34.23 -7.63
CA TYR A 65 -5.58 33.27 -8.48
C TYR A 65 -4.67 32.52 -9.47
N ASP A 66 -3.87 33.24 -10.25
CA ASP A 66 -3.06 32.64 -11.34
C ASP A 66 -1.96 31.71 -10.83
N GLU A 67 -1.29 32.10 -9.74
CA GLU A 67 -0.25 31.29 -9.11
C GLU A 67 -0.88 30.08 -8.40
N THR A 68 -2.07 30.24 -7.82
CA THR A 68 -2.81 29.12 -7.20
C THR A 68 -3.14 28.03 -8.19
N ILE A 69 -3.63 28.38 -9.38
CA ILE A 69 -3.94 27.38 -10.42
C ILE A 69 -2.68 26.56 -10.75
N ARG A 70 -1.55 27.23 -11.01
CA ARG A 70 -0.29 26.55 -11.34
C ARG A 70 0.19 25.65 -10.21
N ARG A 71 0.17 26.13 -8.97
CA ARG A 71 0.62 25.36 -7.80
C ARG A 71 -0.33 24.22 -7.47
N PHE A 72 -1.63 24.44 -7.54
CA PHE A 72 -2.64 23.42 -7.26
C PHE A 72 -2.57 22.30 -8.30
N ALA A 73 -2.44 22.63 -9.59
CA ALA A 73 -2.26 21.62 -10.65
C ALA A 73 -0.97 20.80 -10.45
N ALA A 74 0.14 21.46 -10.12
CA ALA A 74 1.40 20.77 -9.81
C ALA A 74 1.26 19.84 -8.60
N LEU A 75 0.50 20.26 -7.59
CA LEU A 75 0.22 19.49 -6.39
C LEU A 75 -0.60 18.23 -6.72
N ILE A 76 -1.70 18.37 -7.46
CA ILE A 76 -2.50 17.23 -7.90
C ILE A 76 -1.67 16.25 -8.73
N LYS A 77 -0.80 16.75 -9.62
CA LYS A 77 0.13 15.90 -10.37
C LYS A 77 1.05 15.10 -9.44
N GLN A 78 1.69 15.76 -8.47
CA GLN A 78 2.54 15.07 -7.49
C GLN A 78 1.80 14.01 -6.69
N ILE A 79 0.53 14.26 -6.35
CA ILE A 79 -0.33 13.29 -5.69
C ILE A 79 -0.56 12.05 -6.57
N LEU A 80 -0.88 12.26 -7.85
CA LEU A 80 -1.09 11.15 -8.80
C LEU A 80 0.19 10.36 -9.04
N ASP A 81 1.33 11.04 -9.22
CA ASP A 81 2.63 10.40 -9.38
C ASP A 81 2.99 9.53 -8.15
N LEU A 82 2.67 10.01 -6.94
CA LEU A 82 2.86 9.24 -5.70
C LEU A 82 1.95 8.00 -5.63
N ILE A 83 0.70 8.12 -6.09
CA ILE A 83 -0.23 6.97 -6.13
C ILE A 83 0.31 5.90 -7.09
N VAL A 84 0.77 6.29 -8.29
CA VAL A 84 1.36 5.36 -9.26
C VAL A 84 2.60 4.68 -8.66
N LEU A 85 3.52 5.45 -8.08
CA LEU A 85 4.70 4.91 -7.42
C LEU A 85 4.34 3.92 -6.30
N SER A 86 3.32 4.25 -5.49
CA SER A 86 2.87 3.36 -4.42
C SER A 86 2.27 2.05 -4.95
N ALA A 87 1.57 2.10 -6.08
CA ALA A 87 1.03 0.92 -6.74
C ALA A 87 2.14 0.04 -7.32
N ASP A 88 3.16 0.66 -7.95
CA ASP A 88 4.32 -0.06 -8.49
C ASP A 88 5.10 -0.77 -7.37
N ILE A 89 5.36 -0.08 -6.26
CA ILE A 89 6.01 -0.66 -5.07
C ILE A 89 5.17 -1.81 -4.48
N TYR A 90 3.85 -1.67 -4.43
CA TYR A 90 2.97 -2.73 -3.95
C TYR A 90 3.04 -3.97 -4.84
N MET A 91 3.07 -3.80 -6.17
CA MET A 91 3.19 -4.91 -7.10
C MET A 91 4.55 -5.61 -6.99
N ASP A 92 5.64 -4.84 -6.90
CA ASP A 92 6.99 -5.38 -6.75
C ASP A 92 7.15 -6.16 -5.43
N ASN A 93 6.66 -5.61 -4.31
CA ASN A 93 6.64 -6.30 -3.02
C ASN A 93 5.81 -7.59 -3.05
N ARG A 94 4.73 -7.63 -3.84
CA ARG A 94 3.93 -8.85 -4.00
C ARG A 94 4.74 -9.96 -4.70
N TYR A 95 5.52 -9.63 -5.72
CA TYR A 95 6.43 -10.59 -6.36
C TYR A 95 7.47 -11.10 -5.37
N HIS A 96 8.02 -10.22 -4.53
CA HIS A 96 8.96 -10.63 -3.48
C HIS A 96 8.30 -11.52 -2.42
N GLN A 97 7.08 -11.23 -1.99
CA GLN A 97 6.34 -12.08 -1.05
C GLN A 97 6.08 -13.47 -1.64
N ILE A 98 5.61 -13.56 -2.89
CA ILE A 98 5.38 -14.83 -3.57
C ILE A 98 6.67 -15.65 -3.66
N LEU A 99 7.79 -15.02 -4.03
CA LEU A 99 9.07 -15.70 -4.15
C LEU A 99 9.59 -16.21 -2.79
N VAL A 100 9.41 -15.43 -1.72
CA VAL A 100 9.75 -15.87 -0.36
C VAL A 100 8.88 -17.04 0.07
N ASP A 101 7.57 -16.97 -0.17
CA ASP A 101 6.63 -18.04 0.18
C ASP A 101 6.94 -19.34 -0.58
N ASP A 102 7.23 -19.26 -1.88
CA ASP A 102 7.63 -20.41 -2.71
C ASP A 102 8.93 -21.03 -2.20
N PHE A 103 9.94 -20.21 -1.85
CA PHE A 103 11.21 -20.70 -1.31
C PHE A 103 11.04 -21.39 0.06
N VAL A 104 10.14 -20.86 0.90
CA VAL A 104 9.80 -21.46 2.19
C VAL A 104 9.11 -22.81 2.01
N GLU A 105 8.19 -22.93 1.06
CA GLU A 105 7.51 -24.20 0.76
C GLU A 105 8.45 -25.25 0.15
N GLU A 106 9.38 -24.83 -0.73
CA GLU A 106 10.39 -25.72 -1.29
C GLU A 106 11.38 -26.21 -0.22
N ALA A 107 11.82 -25.32 0.69
CA ALA A 107 12.68 -25.67 1.82
C ALA A 107 11.97 -26.64 2.79
N LYS A 108 10.69 -26.43 3.09
CA LYS A 108 9.89 -27.38 3.89
C LYS A 108 9.81 -28.75 3.22
N THR A 109 9.55 -28.78 1.91
CA THR A 109 9.44 -30.02 1.14
C THR A 109 10.76 -30.79 1.13
N ALA A 110 11.89 -30.09 0.93
CA ALA A 110 13.22 -30.67 0.99
C ALA A 110 13.57 -31.24 2.37
N LEU A 111 13.20 -30.54 3.46
CA LEU A 111 13.39 -31.03 4.83
C LEU A 111 12.58 -32.30 5.11
N ILE A 112 11.32 -32.35 4.68
CA ILE A 112 10.45 -33.53 4.83
C ILE A 112 10.98 -34.73 4.02
N LEU A 113 11.53 -34.49 2.83
CA LEU A 113 12.17 -35.54 2.02
C LEU A 113 13.44 -36.09 2.69
N ASN A 114 14.27 -35.21 3.24
CA ASN A 114 15.50 -35.61 3.94
C ASN A 114 15.19 -36.40 5.23
N GLU A 115 14.11 -36.05 5.94
CA GLU A 115 13.63 -36.81 7.10
C GLU A 115 13.09 -38.20 6.71
N LYS A 116 12.46 -38.34 5.54
CA LYS A 116 12.02 -39.65 5.00
C LYS A 116 13.16 -40.51 4.45
N GLU A 117 14.24 -39.91 3.95
CA GLU A 117 15.46 -40.62 3.54
C GLU A 117 16.36 -40.99 4.73
N SER A 118 16.08 -40.44 5.93
CA SER A 118 16.80 -40.76 7.17
C SER A 118 16.44 -42.15 7.73
N VAL A 119 16.48 -43.20 6.91
CA VAL A 119 16.79 -44.53 7.45
C VAL A 119 18.27 -44.50 7.81
N PRO A 120 18.66 -44.65 9.08
CA PRO A 120 20.07 -44.63 9.44
C PRO A 120 20.79 -45.75 8.67
N LEU A 121 21.92 -45.43 8.04
CA LEU A 121 22.75 -46.39 7.29
C LEU A 121 23.13 -47.64 8.11
N TRP A 122 23.07 -47.55 9.43
CA TRP A 122 23.33 -48.62 10.40
C TRP A 122 22.18 -49.65 10.51
N GLY A 123 21.05 -49.45 9.84
CA GLY A 123 19.87 -50.32 9.88
C GLY A 123 19.65 -51.16 8.62
N LYS A 124 20.54 -51.11 7.62
CA LYS A 124 20.36 -51.82 6.33
C LYS A 124 21.04 -53.18 6.23
N ASP A 125 21.85 -53.58 7.20
CA ASP A 125 22.53 -54.88 7.20
C ASP A 125 22.15 -55.65 8.46
N ASN A 126 21.26 -56.64 8.37
CA ASN A 126 21.22 -57.86 9.22
C ASN A 126 20.08 -58.84 8.88
N TYR A 127 19.84 -59.10 7.58
CA TYR A 127 19.01 -60.25 7.19
C TYR A 127 19.66 -61.05 6.05
N PHE A 128 20.89 -61.53 6.26
CA PHE A 128 21.43 -62.70 5.55
C PHE A 128 22.52 -63.36 6.40
N ALA A 129 22.15 -64.33 7.24
CA ALA A 129 23.02 -65.45 7.62
C ALA A 129 22.25 -66.48 8.48
N TYR A 130 21.98 -67.63 7.85
CA TYR A 130 21.64 -68.96 8.38
C TYR A 130 20.30 -69.19 9.09
#